data_AF-A0A9P5URY7-F1
#
_entry.id   AF-A0A9P5URY7-F1
#
_cell.length_a   1.000
_cell.length_b   1.000
_cell.length_c   1.000
_cell.angle_alpha   90.00
_cell.angle_beta   90.00
_cell.angle_gamma   90.00
#
_symmetry.space_group_name_H-M   'P 1'
#
loop_
_entity.id
_entity.type
_entity.pdbx_description
1 polymer ?
#
loop_
_entity_poly.entity_id
_entity_poly.type
_entity_poly.pdbx_seq_one_letter_code
_entity_poly.pdbx_strand_id
1 'polypeptide(L)'
;MATRNIAGSNSGTGGALSNVDMMMQSFQAPDSILEPKIFETIAAFIKEGGQPLLLVNALSNSYVGMPEMCNLMSGWARDFDLDPVEIMQEVLKEQLMDRFDPESVDKDFMSGSGTPDWLLVMIQHPFWRSVIYELSEKHQKCALLNFAIQRISDAGYQGEIASVATASTFVNVFSGVLLDSLDKLREEDDVGLLDRLPDLVKVCCQSEHTYLYTQILLFRLMKTDRGLPLKRISKELESGVLEKFNKPPLVSILRMLLAGASSSVASAISAILQSRVPSPGDVMLLHRAYTSEDPPSTYFLRDPDFFEIMLSSIFVPSFKGGMVKQDHKEKYLWLMAYAASVHEENDMITDKSEVQPTYEALSTLEDTLSKRTAGTDLTPILANLLIAIETPVASMALLYWIQFVIKETSYIETYFRSHEVPVPLLLIEEMAYKHPLQQAAVFATLVDFFEAPLELNPEIMMTYRKSILDRMIYLMQLNYVMPVLDYIQLRARKMDQSLSMHFVKRVLEMVRGPYSRKFIEGMGHMTQEIVEVIKKTDAEPIVRAWIDEVVAQPSDTEMQAPPTSSSSAASYESGAGLSSSADSGLSTIQEVKRRLDEPRR
;
A
#
# COMPACT_ATOMS: atom_id res chain seq x y z
N MET A 1 36.49 69.15 0.04
CA MET A 1 37.71 68.76 0.78
C MET A 1 38.03 67.32 0.35
N ALA A 2 38.74 67.06 -0.75
CA ALA A 2 40.20 67.18 -0.95
C ALA A 2 40.94 66.63 0.29
N THR A 3 41.61 65.47 0.26
CA THR A 3 42.89 65.17 -0.43
C THR A 3 43.16 63.65 -0.37
N ARG A 4 43.42 62.94 -1.49
CA ARG A 4 44.70 62.70 -2.20
C ARG A 4 45.36 61.34 -1.84
N ASN A 5 45.49 60.50 -2.88
CA ASN A 5 46.39 59.36 -2.98
C ASN A 5 47.82 59.69 -2.52
N ILE A 6 48.44 58.77 -1.78
CA ILE A 6 49.88 58.50 -1.86
C ILE A 6 50.06 56.99 -1.92
N ALA A 7 50.52 56.53 -3.08
CA ALA A 7 51.05 55.21 -3.29
C ALA A 7 52.35 55.05 -2.48
N GLY A 8 52.37 54.08 -1.57
CA GLY A 8 53.57 53.57 -0.93
C GLY A 8 53.83 52.17 -1.45
N SER A 9 54.81 52.05 -2.35
CA SER A 9 55.41 50.79 -2.75
C SER A 9 55.98 50.07 -1.53
N ASN A 10 55.38 48.96 -1.12
CA ASN A 10 56.03 47.98 -0.27
C ASN A 10 56.10 46.66 -1.04
N SER A 11 57.21 46.50 -1.76
CA SER A 11 57.73 45.21 -2.19
C SER A 11 58.12 44.41 -0.94
N GLY A 12 57.14 43.72 -0.36
CA GLY A 12 57.34 42.70 0.66
C GLY A 12 57.19 41.33 0.01
N THR A 13 58.32 40.66 -0.18
CA THR A 13 58.44 39.26 -0.60
C THR A 13 57.48 38.37 0.21
N GLY A 14 56.44 37.84 -0.44
CA GLY A 14 55.62 36.74 0.10
C GLY A 14 56.47 35.48 0.18
N GLY A 15 57.12 35.28 1.32
CA GLY A 15 57.88 34.07 1.60
C GLY A 15 56.95 32.87 1.67
N ALA A 16 57.20 31.85 0.84
CA ALA A 16 56.67 30.52 1.10
C ALA A 16 57.14 30.11 2.50
N LEU A 17 56.18 29.83 3.41
CA LEU A 17 56.48 29.26 4.72
C LEU A 17 57.34 28.02 4.52
N SER A 18 58.40 27.87 5.31
CA SER A 18 59.20 26.64 5.24
C SER A 18 58.31 25.46 5.66
N ASN A 19 58.57 24.27 5.14
CA ASN A 19 57.77 23.07 5.47
C ASN A 19 57.73 22.82 6.99
N VAL A 20 58.82 23.19 7.67
CA VAL A 20 58.98 23.21 9.13
C VAL A 20 58.01 24.19 9.81
N ASP A 21 57.78 25.38 9.26
CA ASP A 21 56.84 26.38 9.81
C ASP A 21 55.38 25.92 9.67
N MET A 22 55.03 25.25 8.57
CA MET A 22 53.69 24.68 8.38
C MET A 22 53.41 23.53 9.36
N MET A 23 54.39 22.64 9.55
CA MET A 23 54.29 21.59 10.58
C MET A 23 54.18 22.20 11.98
N MET A 24 54.92 23.27 12.27
CA MET A 24 54.83 23.97 13.56
C MET A 24 53.44 24.56 13.81
N GLN A 25 52.81 25.16 12.79
CA GLN A 25 51.43 25.64 12.90
C GLN A 25 50.46 24.49 13.18
N SER A 26 50.68 23.31 12.59
CA SER A 26 49.83 22.15 12.85
C SER A 26 49.89 21.69 14.31
N PHE A 27 51.07 21.72 14.96
CA PHE A 27 51.22 21.33 16.38
C PHE A 27 50.60 22.33 17.38
N GLN A 28 50.33 23.55 16.94
CA GLN A 28 49.71 24.60 17.75
C GLN A 28 48.17 24.53 17.73
N ALA A 29 47.58 23.70 16.87
CA ALA A 29 46.14 23.49 16.88
C ALA A 29 45.71 22.79 18.19
N PRO A 30 44.53 23.11 18.74
CA PRO A 30 44.04 22.50 19.98
C PRO A 30 44.06 20.96 19.90
N ASP A 31 44.59 20.31 20.93
CA ASP A 31 44.66 18.85 21.06
C ASP A 31 45.41 18.11 19.94
N SER A 32 46.31 18.80 19.22
CA SER A 32 47.14 18.20 18.16
C SER A 32 47.88 16.93 18.57
N ILE A 33 48.21 16.79 19.85
CA ILE A 33 48.88 15.60 20.39
C ILE A 33 48.02 14.32 20.28
N LEU A 34 46.70 14.45 20.13
CA LEU A 34 45.75 13.34 20.03
C LEU A 34 45.43 12.94 18.57
N GLU A 35 46.00 13.63 17.58
CA GLU A 35 45.76 13.34 16.16
C GLU A 35 46.39 12.00 15.72
N PRO A 36 45.70 11.15 14.93
CA PRO A 36 46.16 9.79 14.61
C PRO A 36 47.55 9.68 13.97
N LYS A 37 47.99 10.71 13.24
CA LYS A 37 49.28 10.74 12.52
C LYS A 37 50.36 11.57 13.20
N ILE A 38 50.14 11.98 14.46
CA ILE A 38 51.04 12.92 15.14
C ILE A 38 52.49 12.42 15.21
N PHE A 39 52.70 11.11 15.41
CA PHE A 39 54.04 10.52 15.47
C PHE A 39 54.79 10.61 14.13
N GLU A 40 54.08 10.45 13.02
CA GLU A 40 54.66 10.60 11.67
C GLU A 40 55.04 12.07 11.41
N THR A 41 54.17 13.00 11.78
CA THR A 41 54.41 14.44 11.65
C THR A 41 55.56 14.91 12.54
N ILE A 42 55.67 14.39 13.78
CA ILE A 42 56.79 14.65 14.68
C ILE A 42 58.11 14.14 14.08
N ALA A 43 58.12 12.91 13.57
CA ALA A 43 59.31 12.32 12.96
C ALA A 43 59.76 13.11 11.72
N ALA A 44 58.82 13.56 10.89
CA ALA A 44 59.08 14.42 9.73
C ALA A 44 59.66 15.79 10.16
N PHE A 45 59.06 16.44 11.15
CA PHE A 45 59.50 17.73 11.66
C PHE A 45 60.95 17.69 12.19
N ILE A 46 61.30 16.64 12.95
CA ILE A 46 62.67 16.47 13.46
C ILE A 46 63.66 16.21 12.31
N LYS A 47 63.25 15.41 11.32
CA LYS A 47 64.09 15.09 10.15
C LYS A 47 64.37 16.31 9.27
N GLU A 48 63.44 17.26 9.22
CA GLU A 48 63.59 18.52 8.48
C GLU A 48 64.35 19.62 9.27
N GLY A 49 64.91 19.29 10.44
CA GLY A 49 65.73 20.20 11.25
C GLY A 49 64.94 21.04 12.26
N GLY A 50 63.68 20.68 12.52
CA GLY A 50 62.87 21.31 13.55
C GLY A 50 63.43 21.10 14.97
N GLN A 51 63.35 22.14 15.81
CA GLN A 51 63.87 22.09 17.18
C GLN A 51 62.94 21.30 18.12
N PRO A 52 63.39 20.21 18.76
CA PRO A 52 62.54 19.39 19.63
C PRO A 52 61.94 20.16 20.82
N LEU A 53 62.65 21.15 21.36
CA LEU A 53 62.17 21.95 22.48
C LEU A 53 60.95 22.80 22.10
N LEU A 54 60.94 23.34 20.88
CA LEU A 54 59.81 24.14 20.38
C LEU A 54 58.59 23.25 20.12
N LEU A 55 58.81 22.02 19.63
CA LEU A 55 57.75 21.02 19.45
C LEU A 55 57.09 20.66 20.78
N VAL A 56 57.87 20.35 21.81
CA VAL A 56 57.33 20.00 23.14
C VAL A 56 56.52 21.14 23.73
N ASN A 57 57.00 22.38 23.60
CA ASN A 57 56.26 23.55 24.05
C ASN A 57 54.97 23.76 23.24
N ALA A 58 55.02 23.58 21.91
CA ALA A 58 53.84 23.72 21.07
C ALA A 58 52.75 22.71 21.44
N LEU A 59 53.09 21.42 21.53
CA LEU A 59 52.14 20.35 21.87
C LEU A 59 51.63 20.44 23.31
N SER A 60 52.51 20.79 24.26
CA SER A 60 52.10 20.95 25.67
C SER A 60 51.15 22.13 25.86
N ASN A 61 51.40 23.25 25.15
CA ASN A 61 50.57 24.44 25.26
C ASN A 61 49.25 24.33 24.49
N SER A 62 49.19 23.48 23.46
CA SER A 62 47.98 23.27 22.66
C SER A 62 47.07 22.16 23.19
N TYR A 63 47.51 21.39 24.18
CA TYR A 63 46.67 20.38 24.84
C TYR A 63 45.61 21.03 25.72
N VAL A 64 44.34 20.79 25.39
CA VAL A 64 43.15 21.27 26.10
C VAL A 64 42.40 20.10 26.74
N GLY A 65 42.50 18.89 26.18
CA GLY A 65 41.85 17.67 26.66
C GLY A 65 40.38 17.57 26.26
N MET A 66 39.98 18.15 25.12
CA MET A 66 38.58 18.15 24.67
C MET A 66 37.98 16.74 24.57
N PRO A 67 38.68 15.72 24.02
CA PRO A 67 38.13 14.36 23.96
C PRO A 67 37.85 13.77 25.35
N GLU A 68 38.71 14.04 26.34
CA GLU A 68 38.50 13.55 27.70
C GLU A 68 37.35 14.29 28.41
N MET A 69 37.20 15.59 28.14
CA MET A 69 36.02 16.33 28.59
C MET A 69 34.73 15.78 27.96
N CYS A 70 34.75 15.40 26.68
CA CYS A 70 33.63 14.72 26.02
C CYS A 70 33.34 13.34 26.65
N ASN A 71 34.36 12.56 27.01
CA ASN A 71 34.19 11.28 27.72
C ASN A 71 33.53 11.48 29.08
N LEU A 72 33.94 12.49 29.83
CA LEU A 72 33.36 12.83 31.13
C LEU A 72 31.90 13.28 30.99
N MET A 73 31.62 14.19 30.05
CA MET A 73 30.26 14.63 29.74
C MET A 73 29.37 13.48 29.29
N SER A 74 29.91 12.52 28.53
CA SER A 74 29.20 11.29 28.14
C SER A 74 28.85 10.43 29.35
N GLY A 75 29.72 10.38 30.35
CA GLY A 75 29.44 9.74 31.64
C GLY A 75 28.24 10.40 32.33
N TRP A 76 28.26 11.73 32.46
CA TRP A 76 27.15 12.47 33.07
C TRP A 76 25.85 12.39 32.27
N ALA A 77 25.91 12.38 30.94
CA ALA A 77 24.73 12.27 30.09
C ALA A 77 23.93 10.98 30.38
N ARG A 78 24.64 9.86 30.64
CA ARG A 78 24.01 8.60 31.03
C ARG A 78 23.29 8.68 32.37
N ASP A 79 23.79 9.48 33.31
CA ASP A 79 23.14 9.70 34.61
C ASP A 79 21.81 10.47 34.48
N PHE A 80 21.57 11.11 33.33
CA PHE A 80 20.34 11.83 32.99
C PHE A 80 19.46 11.10 31.96
N ASP A 81 19.65 9.78 31.76
CA ASP A 81 18.95 8.96 30.77
C ASP A 81 19.10 9.47 29.31
N LEU A 82 20.21 10.14 29.00
CA LEU A 82 20.58 10.52 27.63
C LEU A 82 21.57 9.51 27.06
N ASP A 83 21.42 9.15 25.78
CA ASP A 83 22.40 8.33 25.08
C ASP A 83 23.48 9.22 24.42
N PRO A 84 24.70 9.31 24.99
CA PRO A 84 25.77 10.12 24.42
C PRO A 84 26.24 9.61 23.05
N VAL A 85 26.05 8.32 22.74
CA VAL A 85 26.43 7.75 21.44
C VAL A 85 25.48 8.26 20.37
N GLU A 86 24.18 8.29 20.64
CA GLU A 86 23.16 8.84 19.73
C GLU A 86 23.41 10.33 19.48
N ILE A 87 23.64 11.12 20.54
CA ILE A 87 23.94 12.56 20.42
C ILE A 87 25.18 12.80 19.55
N MET A 88 26.26 12.03 19.78
CA MET A 88 27.48 12.17 18.99
C MET A 88 27.27 11.76 17.53
N GLN A 89 26.48 10.71 17.29
CA GLN A 89 26.09 10.26 15.96
C GLN A 89 25.28 11.32 15.21
N GLU A 90 24.33 11.99 15.87
CA GLU A 90 23.57 13.10 15.29
C GLU A 90 24.46 14.28 14.87
N VAL A 91 25.35 14.72 15.78
CA VAL A 91 26.30 15.82 15.50
C VAL A 91 27.24 15.44 14.35
N LEU A 92 27.75 14.21 14.35
CA LEU A 92 28.62 13.71 13.29
C LEU A 92 27.89 13.68 11.94
N LYS A 93 26.64 13.22 11.93
CA LYS A 93 25.79 13.22 10.75
C LYS A 93 25.56 14.64 10.22
N GLU A 94 25.22 15.59 11.08
CA GLU A 94 25.04 17.00 10.69
C GLU A 94 26.32 17.57 10.04
N GLN A 95 27.48 17.38 10.67
CA GLN A 95 28.75 17.86 10.13
C GLN A 95 29.10 17.19 8.78
N LEU A 96 28.82 15.90 8.63
CA LEU A 96 29.00 15.20 7.36
C LEU A 96 28.07 15.76 6.29
N MET A 97 26.78 15.92 6.58
CA MET A 97 25.80 16.45 5.63
C MET A 97 26.13 17.86 5.14
N ASP A 98 26.75 18.67 6.01
CA ASP A 98 27.16 20.06 5.70
C ASP A 98 28.47 20.15 4.91
N ARG A 99 29.44 19.29 5.22
CA ARG A 99 30.82 19.38 4.68
C ARG A 99 31.13 18.37 3.59
N PHE A 100 30.20 17.48 3.25
CA PHE A 100 30.42 16.46 2.23
C PHE A 100 30.65 17.09 0.85
N ASP A 101 31.82 16.82 0.26
CA ASP A 101 32.18 17.22 -1.10
C ASP A 101 32.24 15.98 -2.02
N PRO A 102 31.25 15.79 -2.91
CA PRO A 102 31.20 14.63 -3.79
C PRO A 102 32.39 14.58 -4.78
N GLU A 103 32.91 15.72 -5.22
CA GLU A 103 33.97 15.74 -6.24
C GLU A 103 35.32 15.28 -5.67
N SER A 104 35.66 15.75 -4.47
CA SER A 104 36.88 15.32 -3.79
C SER A 104 36.85 13.84 -3.46
N VAL A 105 35.71 13.36 -2.94
CA VAL A 105 35.55 11.96 -2.54
C VAL A 105 35.60 11.02 -3.75
N ASP A 106 34.97 11.39 -4.86
CA ASP A 106 35.01 10.59 -6.08
C ASP A 106 36.40 10.55 -6.69
N LYS A 107 37.14 11.67 -6.66
CA LYS A 107 38.52 11.72 -7.14
C LYS A 107 39.41 10.73 -6.39
N ASP A 108 39.31 10.71 -5.07
CA ASP A 108 40.09 9.79 -4.24
C ASP A 108 39.65 8.34 -4.46
N PHE A 109 38.35 8.08 -4.53
CA PHE A 109 37.79 6.76 -4.80
C PHE A 109 38.25 6.18 -6.15
N MET A 110 38.23 6.99 -7.21
CA MET A 110 38.67 6.57 -8.55
C MET A 110 40.19 6.38 -8.66
N SER A 111 40.96 7.03 -7.79
CA SER A 111 42.42 6.88 -7.74
C SER A 111 42.87 5.61 -7.00
N GLY A 112 41.99 5.03 -6.18
CA GLY A 112 42.26 3.84 -5.37
C GLY A 112 42.17 2.54 -6.16
N SER A 113 42.98 1.55 -5.78
CA SER A 113 42.90 0.19 -6.33
C SER A 113 41.89 -0.66 -5.57
N GLY A 114 40.61 -0.57 -5.93
CA GLY A 114 39.56 -1.47 -5.45
C GLY A 114 38.65 -0.92 -4.35
N THR A 115 37.86 -1.81 -3.74
CA THR A 115 36.87 -1.46 -2.72
C THR A 115 37.56 -1.01 -1.44
N PRO A 116 37.25 0.17 -0.86
CA PRO A 116 37.85 0.58 0.39
C PRO A 116 37.39 -0.31 1.55
N ASP A 117 38.33 -0.87 2.32
CA ASP A 117 38.03 -1.77 3.44
C ASP A 117 37.18 -1.09 4.53
N TRP A 118 37.41 0.21 4.75
CA TRP A 118 36.65 1.00 5.72
C TRP A 118 35.16 1.06 5.38
N LEU A 119 34.80 1.02 4.10
CA LEU A 119 33.41 1.09 3.65
C LEU A 119 32.66 -0.20 4.03
N LEU A 120 33.32 -1.35 3.94
CA LEU A 120 32.73 -2.63 4.34
C LEU A 120 32.41 -2.66 5.84
N VAL A 121 33.26 -2.05 6.68
CA VAL A 121 33.01 -1.93 8.12
C VAL A 121 31.84 -0.97 8.40
N MET A 122 31.77 0.16 7.68
CA MET A 122 30.67 1.11 7.84
C MET A 122 29.31 0.50 7.49
N ILE A 123 29.23 -0.28 6.40
CA ILE A 123 27.97 -0.90 5.95
C ILE A 123 27.35 -1.84 6.98
N GLN A 124 28.16 -2.46 7.86
CA GLN A 124 27.66 -3.34 8.92
C GLN A 124 26.82 -2.60 9.97
N HIS A 125 27.05 -1.29 10.14
CA HIS A 125 26.37 -0.47 11.14
C HIS A 125 25.15 0.28 10.55
N PRO A 126 23.94 0.15 11.15
CA PRO A 126 22.72 0.81 10.66
C PRO A 126 22.83 2.34 10.55
N PHE A 127 23.51 2.99 11.50
CA PHE A 127 23.76 4.44 11.49
C PHE A 127 24.41 4.89 10.18
N TRP A 128 25.49 4.23 9.77
CA TRP A 128 26.23 4.60 8.57
C TRP A 128 25.44 4.31 7.30
N ARG A 129 24.64 3.24 7.27
CA ARG A 129 23.71 2.99 6.16
C ARG A 129 22.73 4.15 6.00
N SER A 130 22.13 4.63 7.10
CA SER A 130 21.24 5.82 7.09
C SER A 130 21.95 7.07 6.56
N VAL A 131 23.17 7.35 7.00
CA VAL A 131 23.96 8.49 6.51
C VAL A 131 24.23 8.38 5.00
N ILE A 132 24.59 7.19 4.52
CA ILE A 132 24.84 6.93 3.09
C ILE A 132 23.56 7.14 2.27
N TYR A 133 22.40 6.70 2.77
CA TYR A 133 21.11 6.92 2.11
C TYR A 133 20.84 8.41 1.92
N GLU A 134 20.90 9.21 2.98
CA GLU A 134 20.63 10.66 2.94
C GLU A 134 21.64 11.43 2.07
N LEU A 135 22.93 11.09 2.17
CA LEU A 135 23.94 11.66 1.29
C LEU A 135 23.67 11.32 -0.18
N SER A 136 23.22 10.09 -0.48
CA SER A 136 22.93 9.67 -1.85
C SER A 136 21.71 10.39 -2.44
N GLU A 137 20.72 10.76 -1.61
CA GLU A 137 19.59 11.58 -2.06
C GLU A 137 20.02 12.99 -2.44
N LYS A 138 20.90 13.60 -1.64
CA LYS A 138 21.45 14.94 -1.89
C LYS A 138 22.45 14.97 -3.05
N HIS A 139 23.21 13.88 -3.23
CA HIS A 139 24.31 13.79 -4.19
C HIS A 139 24.20 12.56 -5.12
N GLN A 140 23.12 12.47 -5.88
CA GLN A 140 22.77 11.32 -6.74
C GLN A 140 23.85 10.92 -7.78
N LYS A 141 24.75 11.86 -8.13
CA LYS A 141 25.82 11.63 -9.13
C LYS A 141 27.13 11.12 -8.55
N CYS A 142 27.28 11.08 -7.23
CA CYS A 142 28.51 10.66 -6.57
C CYS A 142 28.78 9.17 -6.79
N ALA A 143 29.94 8.84 -7.36
CA ALA A 143 30.34 7.48 -7.68
C ALA A 143 30.54 6.61 -6.44
N LEU A 144 31.17 7.15 -5.38
CA LEU A 144 31.35 6.40 -4.13
C LEU A 144 30.01 6.04 -3.50
N LEU A 145 29.08 6.99 -3.40
CA LEU A 145 27.78 6.75 -2.77
C LEU A 145 26.98 5.71 -3.56
N ASN A 146 26.98 5.80 -4.89
CA ASN A 146 26.37 4.81 -5.76
C ASN A 146 26.97 3.41 -5.59
N PHE A 147 28.30 3.33 -5.47
CA PHE A 147 29.00 2.09 -5.17
C PHE A 147 28.64 1.54 -3.78
N ALA A 148 28.53 2.41 -2.77
CA ALA A 148 28.14 2.03 -1.42
C ALA A 148 26.71 1.47 -1.37
N ILE A 149 25.74 2.10 -2.05
CA ILE A 149 24.36 1.61 -2.18
C ILE A 149 24.34 0.20 -2.77
N GLN A 150 25.15 -0.07 -3.81
CA GLN A 150 25.26 -1.40 -4.38
C GLN A 150 25.84 -2.42 -3.38
N ARG A 151 26.88 -2.06 -2.62
CA ARG A 151 27.47 -2.94 -1.60
C ARG A 151 26.51 -3.20 -0.42
N ILE A 152 25.71 -2.21 -0.02
CA ILE A 152 24.67 -2.37 1.00
C ILE A 152 23.62 -3.39 0.51
N SER A 153 23.22 -3.29 -0.76
CA SER A 153 22.31 -4.24 -1.39
C SER A 153 22.90 -5.66 -1.49
N ASP A 154 24.17 -5.78 -1.88
CA ASP A 154 24.89 -7.06 -1.94
C ASP A 154 25.04 -7.70 -0.54
N ALA A 155 25.12 -6.88 0.52
CA ALA A 155 25.17 -7.33 1.91
C ALA A 155 23.81 -7.77 2.49
N GLY A 156 22.72 -7.67 1.72
CA GLY A 156 21.39 -8.13 2.10
C GLY A 156 20.48 -7.09 2.76
N TYR A 157 20.89 -5.82 2.86
CA TYR A 157 20.07 -4.75 3.47
C TYR A 157 19.11 -4.06 2.49
N GLN A 158 18.58 -4.82 1.53
CA GLN A 158 17.82 -4.28 0.39
C GLN A 158 16.52 -3.59 0.82
N GLY A 159 15.84 -4.12 1.84
CA GLY A 159 14.59 -3.55 2.36
C GLY A 159 14.72 -2.14 2.95
N GLU A 160 15.92 -1.73 3.40
CA GLU A 160 16.16 -0.39 3.95
C GLU A 160 16.30 0.68 2.86
N ILE A 161 16.68 0.28 1.63
CA ILE A 161 16.99 1.19 0.52
C ILE A 161 15.72 1.56 -0.28
N ALA A 162 14.58 0.91 -0.01
CA ALA A 162 13.34 1.05 -0.78
C ALA A 162 12.79 2.49 -0.84
N SER A 163 13.13 3.33 0.14
CA SER A 163 12.73 4.74 0.20
C SER A 163 13.63 5.68 -0.59
N VAL A 164 14.84 5.25 -0.96
CA VAL A 164 15.89 6.12 -1.49
C VAL A 164 15.77 6.21 -3.01
N ALA A 165 15.68 7.42 -3.56
CA ALA A 165 15.53 7.62 -5.00
C ALA A 165 16.65 6.99 -5.85
N THR A 166 17.87 6.93 -5.31
CA THR A 166 19.02 6.32 -5.97
C THR A 166 18.88 4.79 -6.15
N ALA A 167 18.02 4.12 -5.36
CA ALA A 167 17.76 2.68 -5.49
C ALA A 167 17.17 2.32 -6.86
N SER A 168 16.38 3.23 -7.45
CA SER A 168 15.78 3.06 -8.78
C SER A 168 16.80 3.12 -9.93
N THR A 169 17.98 3.69 -9.69
CA THR A 169 19.03 3.88 -10.72
C THR A 169 19.74 2.59 -11.10
N PHE A 170 19.85 1.63 -10.16
CA PHE A 170 20.58 0.39 -10.35
C PHE A 170 19.61 -0.79 -10.41
N VAL A 171 19.57 -1.47 -11.56
CA VAL A 171 18.64 -2.61 -11.80
C VAL A 171 18.77 -3.70 -10.74
N ASN A 172 20.00 -4.02 -10.29
CA ASN A 172 20.21 -5.07 -9.27
C ASN A 172 19.64 -4.65 -7.91
N VAL A 173 19.84 -3.40 -7.51
CA VAL A 173 19.34 -2.85 -6.25
C VAL A 173 17.81 -2.79 -6.28
N PHE A 174 17.24 -2.24 -7.36
CA PHE A 174 15.80 -2.17 -7.56
C PHE A 174 15.16 -3.57 -7.61
N SER A 175 15.77 -4.54 -8.30
CA SER A 175 15.25 -5.91 -8.39
C SER A 175 15.23 -6.58 -7.02
N GLY A 176 16.24 -6.33 -6.18
CA GLY A 176 16.29 -6.81 -4.80
C GLY A 176 15.18 -6.21 -3.93
N VAL A 177 15.00 -4.89 -3.99
CA VAL A 177 13.91 -4.17 -3.31
C VAL A 177 12.54 -4.69 -3.75
N LEU A 178 12.34 -4.87 -5.05
CA LEU A 178 11.09 -5.39 -5.60
C LEU A 178 10.83 -6.83 -5.14
N LEU A 179 11.85 -7.68 -5.11
CA LEU A 179 11.73 -9.05 -4.62
C LEU A 179 11.31 -9.08 -3.15
N ASP A 180 11.98 -8.32 -2.28
CA ASP A 180 11.61 -8.22 -0.86
C ASP A 180 10.18 -7.68 -0.68
N SER A 181 9.78 -6.70 -1.50
CA SER A 181 8.41 -6.17 -1.50
C SER A 181 7.38 -7.23 -1.92
N LEU A 182 7.67 -8.05 -2.94
CA LEU A 182 6.78 -9.12 -3.39
C LEU A 182 6.75 -10.30 -2.41
N ASP A 183 7.87 -10.66 -1.79
CA ASP A 183 7.93 -11.70 -0.75
C ASP A 183 7.09 -11.31 0.47
N LYS A 184 7.10 -10.03 0.85
CA LYS A 184 6.21 -9.48 1.88
C LYS A 184 4.73 -9.59 1.54
N LEU A 185 4.35 -9.72 0.27
CA LEU A 185 2.95 -9.89 -0.15
C LEU A 185 2.53 -11.36 -0.25
N ARG A 186 3.48 -12.31 -0.18
CA ARG A 186 3.23 -13.72 -0.48
C ARG A 186 2.27 -14.39 0.51
N GLU A 187 2.37 -14.04 1.78
CA GLU A 187 1.58 -14.63 2.87
C GLU A 187 0.40 -13.73 3.30
N GLU A 188 0.19 -12.61 2.62
CA GLU A 188 -0.89 -11.67 2.94
C GLU A 188 -2.21 -12.11 2.28
N ASP A 189 -3.31 -11.90 2.99
CA ASP A 189 -4.65 -12.03 2.45
C ASP A 189 -5.06 -10.78 1.66
N ASP A 190 -6.29 -10.76 1.13
CA ASP A 190 -6.81 -9.63 0.37
C ASP A 190 -6.76 -8.30 1.16
N VAL A 191 -6.93 -8.36 2.48
CA VAL A 191 -6.92 -7.18 3.35
C VAL A 191 -5.49 -6.70 3.56
N GLY A 192 -4.58 -7.62 3.91
CA GLY A 192 -3.15 -7.31 4.05
C GLY A 192 -2.51 -6.82 2.75
N LEU A 193 -2.97 -7.32 1.60
CA LEU A 193 -2.58 -6.82 0.28
C LEU A 193 -2.97 -5.35 0.10
N LEU A 194 -4.21 -4.97 0.44
CA LEU A 194 -4.68 -3.59 0.33
C LEU A 194 -3.90 -2.64 1.24
N ASP A 195 -3.55 -3.08 2.45
CA ASP A 195 -2.74 -2.30 3.40
C ASP A 195 -1.33 -2.04 2.87
N ARG A 196 -0.73 -3.00 2.16
CA ARG A 196 0.65 -2.92 1.64
C ARG A 196 0.75 -2.38 0.22
N LEU A 197 -0.37 -2.27 -0.49
CA LEU A 197 -0.40 -1.77 -1.87
C LEU A 197 0.20 -0.37 -2.04
N PRO A 198 -0.07 0.62 -1.15
CA PRO A 198 0.49 1.97 -1.29
C PRO A 198 2.03 1.97 -1.27
N ASP A 199 2.65 1.11 -0.48
CA ASP A 199 4.10 0.98 -0.41
C ASP A 199 4.67 0.38 -1.70
N LEU A 200 4.01 -0.65 -2.25
CA LEU A 200 4.40 -1.24 -3.52
C LEU A 200 4.30 -0.21 -4.67
N VAL A 201 3.21 0.58 -4.71
CA VAL A 201 3.03 1.66 -5.69
C VAL A 201 4.11 2.73 -5.52
N LYS A 202 4.48 3.08 -4.28
CA LYS A 202 5.54 4.04 -4.01
C LYS A 202 6.90 3.58 -4.57
N VAL A 203 7.26 2.32 -4.35
CA VAL A 203 8.52 1.72 -4.82
C VAL A 203 8.52 1.58 -6.34
N CYS A 204 7.49 0.98 -6.92
CA CYS A 204 7.48 0.64 -8.34
C CYS A 204 7.26 1.85 -9.25
N CYS A 205 6.54 2.87 -8.76
CA CYS A 205 6.11 4.02 -9.57
C CYS A 205 6.88 5.30 -9.22
N GLN A 206 8.11 5.16 -8.73
CA GLN A 206 9.01 6.30 -8.55
C GLN A 206 9.44 6.92 -9.88
N SER A 207 9.55 6.11 -10.93
CA SER A 207 9.88 6.55 -12.29
C SER A 207 9.11 5.73 -13.34
N GLU A 208 9.06 6.23 -14.58
CA GLU A 208 8.42 5.49 -15.68
C GLU A 208 9.13 4.18 -16.01
N HIS A 209 10.47 4.15 -15.90
CA HIS A 209 11.27 2.98 -16.25
C HIS A 209 11.20 1.87 -15.19
N THR A 210 11.11 2.22 -13.90
CA THR A 210 10.86 1.23 -12.84
C THR A 210 9.47 0.60 -12.98
N TYR A 211 8.46 1.41 -13.29
CA TYR A 211 7.11 0.90 -13.55
C TYR A 211 7.10 -0.05 -14.75
N LEU A 212 7.72 0.35 -15.86
CA LEU A 212 7.86 -0.46 -17.07
C LEU A 212 8.56 -1.79 -16.77
N TYR A 213 9.68 -1.75 -16.04
CA TYR A 213 10.41 -2.95 -15.63
C TYR A 213 9.55 -3.90 -14.80
N THR A 214 8.88 -3.37 -13.76
CA THR A 214 8.01 -4.17 -12.88
C THR A 214 6.87 -4.81 -13.66
N GLN A 215 6.15 -4.06 -14.50
CA GLN A 215 5.02 -4.60 -15.27
C GLN A 215 5.47 -5.67 -16.28
N ILE A 216 6.60 -5.49 -16.97
CA ILE A 216 7.15 -6.50 -17.88
C ILE A 216 7.55 -7.76 -17.10
N LEU A 217 8.18 -7.60 -15.93
CA LEU A 217 8.57 -8.73 -15.08
C LEU A 217 7.33 -9.50 -14.61
N LEU A 218 6.33 -8.83 -14.05
CA LEU A 218 5.08 -9.45 -13.63
C LEU A 218 4.36 -10.13 -14.81
N PHE A 219 4.37 -9.52 -16.00
CA PHE A 219 3.80 -10.11 -17.21
C PHE A 219 4.50 -11.40 -17.66
N ARG A 220 5.81 -11.51 -17.44
CA ARG A 220 6.53 -12.77 -17.70
C ARG A 220 6.24 -13.80 -16.62
N LEU A 221 6.23 -13.39 -15.35
CA LEU A 221 5.99 -14.28 -14.23
C LEU A 221 4.55 -14.81 -14.17
N MET A 222 3.54 -14.05 -14.64
CA MET A 222 2.17 -14.54 -14.69
C MET A 222 1.96 -15.71 -15.67
N LYS A 223 2.91 -15.94 -16.60
CA LYS A 223 2.91 -17.08 -17.52
C LYS A 223 3.49 -18.36 -16.94
N THR A 224 4.05 -18.32 -15.73
CA THR A 224 4.55 -19.53 -15.05
C THR A 224 3.43 -20.23 -14.28
N ASP A 225 3.69 -21.48 -13.88
CA ASP A 225 2.80 -22.22 -12.98
C ASP A 225 2.57 -21.41 -11.69
N ARG A 226 1.29 -21.26 -11.31
CA ARG A 226 0.83 -20.43 -10.17
C ARG A 226 1.07 -18.92 -10.31
N GLY A 227 1.26 -18.40 -11.52
CA GLY A 227 1.44 -16.96 -11.78
C GLY A 227 0.18 -16.09 -11.65
N LEU A 228 -1.01 -16.67 -11.47
CA LEU A 228 -2.29 -15.95 -11.41
C LEU A 228 -2.34 -14.82 -10.35
N PRO A 229 -1.85 -14.99 -9.11
CA PRO A 229 -1.84 -13.92 -8.12
C PRO A 229 -1.05 -12.68 -8.57
N LEU A 230 0.02 -12.87 -9.35
CA LEU A 230 0.82 -11.76 -9.88
C LEU A 230 0.06 -10.92 -10.91
N LYS A 231 -0.95 -11.50 -11.56
CA LYS A 231 -1.88 -10.76 -12.42
C LYS A 231 -2.69 -9.76 -11.60
N ARG A 232 -3.13 -10.13 -10.39
CA ARG A 232 -3.81 -9.21 -9.48
C ARG A 232 -2.88 -8.07 -9.06
N ILE A 233 -1.66 -8.38 -8.63
CA ILE A 233 -0.66 -7.36 -8.24
C ILE A 233 -0.39 -6.40 -9.41
N SER A 234 -0.22 -6.92 -10.63
CA SER A 234 -0.05 -6.10 -11.84
C SER A 234 -1.23 -5.15 -12.05
N LYS A 235 -2.47 -5.62 -11.88
CA LYS A 235 -3.69 -4.81 -12.00
C LYS A 235 -3.83 -3.77 -10.91
N GLU A 236 -3.58 -4.13 -9.66
CA GLU A 236 -3.61 -3.17 -8.55
C GLU A 236 -2.54 -2.07 -8.71
N LEU A 237 -1.36 -2.44 -9.24
CA LEU A 237 -0.32 -1.47 -9.57
C LEU A 237 -0.75 -0.54 -10.72
N GLU A 238 -1.47 -1.05 -11.72
CA GLU A 238 -2.09 -0.21 -12.76
C GLU A 238 -3.09 0.77 -12.13
N SER A 239 -4.03 0.29 -11.29
CA SER A 239 -5.02 1.12 -10.59
C SER A 239 -4.37 2.21 -9.76
N GLY A 240 -3.36 1.87 -8.94
CA GLY A 240 -2.65 2.84 -8.10
C GLY A 240 -1.94 3.93 -8.91
N VAL A 241 -1.43 3.62 -10.11
CA VAL A 241 -0.85 4.61 -11.02
C VAL A 241 -1.91 5.50 -11.66
N LEU A 242 -3.03 4.89 -12.10
CA LEU A 242 -4.13 5.63 -12.71
C LEU A 242 -4.72 6.65 -11.72
N GLU A 243 -4.83 6.30 -10.44
CA GLU A 243 -5.27 7.19 -9.36
C GLU A 243 -4.23 8.28 -9.04
N LYS A 244 -2.97 7.89 -8.82
CA LYS A 244 -1.91 8.82 -8.37
C LYS A 244 -1.50 9.83 -9.44
N PHE A 245 -1.49 9.42 -10.72
CA PHE A 245 -0.93 10.21 -11.83
C PHE A 245 -1.97 10.62 -12.88
N ASN A 246 -3.25 10.56 -12.55
CA ASN A 246 -4.36 10.99 -13.42
C ASN A 246 -4.34 10.32 -14.81
N LYS A 247 -4.35 8.99 -14.81
CA LYS A 247 -4.48 8.12 -16.01
C LYS A 247 -3.43 8.36 -17.11
N PRO A 248 -2.14 8.12 -16.85
CA PRO A 248 -1.09 8.30 -17.85
C PRO A 248 -1.25 7.33 -19.05
N PRO A 249 -1.06 7.79 -20.31
CA PRO A 249 -1.18 6.94 -21.50
C PRO A 249 -0.25 5.72 -21.51
N LEU A 250 0.88 5.79 -20.79
CA LEU A 250 1.86 4.71 -20.69
C LEU A 250 1.22 3.39 -20.23
N VAL A 251 0.28 3.45 -19.28
CA VAL A 251 -0.37 2.25 -18.69
C VAL A 251 -1.15 1.50 -19.77
N SER A 252 -1.99 2.20 -20.53
CA SER A 252 -2.80 1.58 -21.58
C SER A 252 -1.95 1.10 -22.75
N ILE A 253 -0.96 1.89 -23.17
CA ILE A 253 -0.04 1.51 -24.25
C ILE A 253 0.74 0.25 -23.88
N LEU A 254 1.32 0.20 -22.67
CA LEU A 254 2.08 -0.94 -22.21
C LEU A 254 1.23 -2.21 -22.12
N ARG A 255 0.02 -2.11 -21.56
CA ARG A 255 -0.93 -3.23 -21.46
C ARG A 255 -1.25 -3.80 -22.85
N MET A 256 -1.51 -2.95 -23.83
CA MET A 256 -1.81 -3.37 -25.20
C MET A 256 -0.60 -4.00 -25.89
N LEU A 257 0.60 -3.45 -25.67
CA LEU A 257 1.86 -3.98 -26.23
C LEU A 257 2.22 -5.34 -25.65
N LEU A 258 2.11 -5.51 -24.32
CA LEU A 258 2.50 -6.76 -23.65
C LEU A 258 1.62 -7.93 -24.08
N ALA A 259 0.32 -7.69 -24.22
CA ALA A 259 -0.62 -8.71 -24.62
C ALA A 259 -0.69 -8.92 -26.15
N GLY A 260 -0.02 -8.09 -26.96
CA GLY A 260 0.11 -8.30 -28.40
C GLY A 260 -1.13 -7.92 -29.22
N ALA A 261 -1.87 -6.88 -28.82
CA ALA A 261 -3.08 -6.47 -29.54
C ALA A 261 -2.78 -5.98 -30.95
N SER A 262 -3.65 -6.31 -31.91
CA SER A 262 -3.64 -5.62 -33.21
C SER A 262 -3.95 -4.13 -33.01
N SER A 263 -3.35 -3.26 -33.84
CA SER A 263 -3.50 -1.80 -33.69
C SER A 263 -4.97 -1.35 -33.72
N SER A 264 -5.84 -2.06 -34.45
CA SER A 264 -7.27 -1.76 -34.52
C SER A 264 -8.03 -2.11 -33.24
N VAL A 265 -7.75 -3.28 -32.64
CA VAL A 265 -8.39 -3.71 -31.40
C VAL A 265 -7.93 -2.85 -30.22
N ALA A 266 -6.62 -2.58 -30.15
CA ALA A 266 -6.05 -1.70 -29.13
C ALA A 266 -6.64 -0.28 -29.19
N SER A 267 -6.80 0.27 -30.40
CA SER A 267 -7.38 1.61 -30.59
C SER A 267 -8.86 1.65 -30.17
N ALA A 268 -9.65 0.64 -30.53
CA ALA A 268 -11.07 0.57 -30.18
C ALA A 268 -11.25 0.46 -28.65
N ILE A 269 -10.50 -0.42 -27.98
CA ILE A 269 -10.57 -0.58 -26.52
C ILE A 269 -10.10 0.70 -25.82
N SER A 270 -9.01 1.30 -26.28
CA SER A 270 -8.50 2.56 -25.71
C SER A 270 -9.52 3.69 -25.86
N ALA A 271 -10.19 3.80 -27.01
CA ALA A 271 -11.23 4.79 -27.23
C ALA A 271 -12.40 4.62 -26.26
N ILE A 272 -12.87 3.38 -26.05
CA ILE A 272 -13.97 3.07 -25.11
C ILE A 272 -13.57 3.39 -23.66
N LEU A 273 -12.36 3.01 -23.24
CA LEU A 273 -11.86 3.27 -21.88
C LEU A 273 -11.66 4.77 -21.61
N GLN A 274 -11.19 5.53 -22.60
CA GLN A 274 -10.98 6.98 -22.47
C GLN A 274 -12.29 7.76 -22.50
N SER A 275 -13.20 7.43 -23.41
CA SER A 275 -14.49 8.12 -23.53
C SER A 275 -15.47 7.75 -22.42
N ARG A 276 -15.27 6.58 -21.77
CA ARG A 276 -16.24 5.91 -20.88
C ARG A 276 -17.60 5.67 -21.55
N VAL A 277 -17.67 5.73 -22.89
CA VAL A 277 -18.89 5.52 -23.67
C VAL A 277 -18.57 4.65 -24.89
N PRO A 278 -19.16 3.46 -25.00
CA PRO A 278 -18.86 2.54 -26.08
C PRO A 278 -19.51 3.02 -27.38
N SER A 279 -18.69 3.43 -28.36
CA SER A 279 -19.21 3.82 -29.67
C SER A 279 -19.68 2.57 -30.44
N PRO A 280 -20.82 2.63 -31.16
CA PRO A 280 -21.29 1.49 -31.94
C PRO A 280 -20.26 1.01 -32.98
N GLY A 281 -19.46 1.93 -33.53
CA GLY A 281 -18.40 1.59 -34.49
C GLY A 281 -17.29 0.75 -33.88
N ASP A 282 -16.83 1.13 -32.68
CA ASP A 282 -15.78 0.40 -31.96
C ASP A 282 -16.28 -0.99 -31.53
N VAL A 283 -17.51 -1.09 -31.04
CA VAL A 283 -18.10 -2.38 -30.64
C VAL A 283 -18.31 -3.32 -31.83
N MET A 284 -18.74 -2.79 -32.97
CA MET A 284 -18.83 -3.56 -34.22
C MET A 284 -17.46 -4.06 -34.69
N LEU A 285 -16.41 -3.23 -34.57
CA LEU A 285 -15.05 -3.61 -34.91
C LEU A 285 -14.56 -4.74 -34.00
N LEU A 286 -14.77 -4.63 -32.69
CA LEU A 286 -14.41 -5.66 -31.72
C LEU A 286 -15.17 -6.95 -32.00
N HIS A 287 -16.50 -6.89 -32.16
CA HIS A 287 -17.30 -8.06 -32.50
C HIS A 287 -16.77 -8.76 -33.75
N ARG A 288 -16.49 -8.02 -34.83
CA ARG A 288 -15.92 -8.59 -36.06
C ARG A 288 -14.56 -9.26 -35.82
N ALA A 289 -13.70 -8.66 -34.99
CA ALA A 289 -12.39 -9.24 -34.67
C ALA A 289 -12.51 -10.56 -33.89
N TYR A 290 -13.39 -10.61 -32.89
CA TYR A 290 -13.56 -11.78 -32.01
C TYR A 290 -14.43 -12.90 -32.61
N THR A 291 -15.23 -12.62 -33.65
CA THR A 291 -15.93 -13.65 -34.43
C THR A 291 -15.09 -14.18 -35.61
N SER A 292 -13.86 -13.66 -35.82
CA SER A 292 -12.99 -14.13 -36.90
C SER A 292 -12.42 -15.54 -36.64
N GLU A 293 -11.82 -16.14 -37.68
CA GLU A 293 -11.19 -17.47 -37.59
C GLU A 293 -10.01 -17.50 -36.61
N ASP A 294 -9.32 -16.36 -36.45
CA ASP A 294 -8.18 -16.18 -35.54
C ASP A 294 -8.48 -15.01 -34.58
N PRO A 295 -9.31 -15.24 -33.55
CA PRO A 295 -9.74 -14.18 -32.64
C PRO A 295 -8.55 -13.69 -31.79
N PRO A 296 -8.48 -12.38 -31.47
CA PRO A 296 -7.51 -11.89 -30.49
C PRO A 296 -7.70 -12.54 -29.13
N SER A 297 -6.69 -12.50 -28.26
CA SER A 297 -6.84 -12.98 -26.88
C SER A 297 -7.98 -12.25 -26.14
N THR A 298 -8.75 -13.00 -25.38
CA THR A 298 -9.76 -12.54 -24.42
C THR A 298 -9.18 -11.65 -23.33
N TYR A 299 -7.85 -11.68 -23.12
CA TYR A 299 -7.17 -10.79 -22.19
C TYR A 299 -7.52 -9.31 -22.42
N PHE A 300 -7.69 -8.88 -23.69
CA PHE A 300 -8.02 -7.49 -24.00
C PHE A 300 -9.45 -7.09 -23.59
N LEU A 301 -10.40 -8.03 -23.63
CA LEU A 301 -11.78 -7.77 -23.19
C LEU A 301 -11.93 -7.87 -21.68
N ARG A 302 -11.06 -8.63 -21.00
CA ARG A 302 -11.08 -8.90 -19.54
C ARG A 302 -10.50 -7.76 -18.71
N ASP A 303 -10.84 -6.53 -19.08
CA ASP A 303 -10.51 -5.34 -18.30
C ASP A 303 -11.72 -4.95 -17.42
N PRO A 304 -11.55 -4.73 -16.10
CA PRO A 304 -12.66 -4.43 -15.21
C PRO A 304 -13.45 -3.17 -15.62
N ASP A 305 -12.73 -2.11 -15.99
CA ASP A 305 -13.34 -0.85 -16.46
C ASP A 305 -14.12 -1.09 -17.76
N PHE A 306 -13.60 -1.92 -18.67
CA PHE A 306 -14.30 -2.28 -19.91
C PHE A 306 -15.60 -3.03 -19.61
N PHE A 307 -15.58 -4.00 -18.69
CA PHE A 307 -16.77 -4.75 -18.26
C PHE A 307 -17.83 -3.81 -17.67
N GLU A 308 -17.42 -2.91 -16.78
CA GLU A 308 -18.31 -1.93 -16.16
C GLU A 308 -18.99 -1.04 -17.22
N ILE A 309 -18.21 -0.48 -18.16
CA ILE A 309 -18.72 0.40 -19.22
C ILE A 309 -19.71 -0.35 -20.12
N MET A 310 -19.35 -1.56 -20.57
CA MET A 310 -20.16 -2.35 -21.49
C MET A 310 -21.47 -2.79 -20.84
N LEU A 311 -21.44 -3.31 -19.61
CA LEU A 311 -22.65 -3.70 -18.89
C LEU A 311 -23.52 -2.48 -18.56
N SER A 312 -22.93 -1.39 -18.05
CA SER A 312 -23.68 -0.18 -17.73
C SER A 312 -24.36 0.42 -18.97
N SER A 313 -23.74 0.35 -20.14
CA SER A 313 -24.33 0.85 -21.38
C SER A 313 -25.63 0.16 -21.80
N ILE A 314 -25.86 -1.06 -21.33
CA ILE A 314 -27.06 -1.85 -21.65
C ILE A 314 -28.04 -1.85 -20.49
N PHE A 315 -27.54 -2.10 -19.28
CA PHE A 315 -28.35 -2.37 -18.11
C PHE A 315 -28.68 -1.12 -17.29
N VAL A 316 -27.99 0.01 -17.48
CA VAL A 316 -28.26 1.26 -16.75
C VAL A 316 -28.98 2.27 -17.67
N PRO A 317 -30.28 2.55 -17.46
CA PRO A 317 -31.06 3.43 -18.34
C PRO A 317 -30.57 4.88 -18.44
N SER A 318 -29.96 5.42 -17.38
CA SER A 318 -29.42 6.79 -17.33
C SER A 318 -28.00 6.92 -17.89
N PHE A 319 -27.43 5.83 -18.42
CA PHE A 319 -26.06 5.84 -18.89
C PHE A 319 -25.86 6.90 -19.99
N LYS A 320 -24.79 7.70 -19.85
CA LYS A 320 -24.50 8.89 -20.68
C LYS A 320 -24.39 8.62 -22.18
N GLY A 321 -24.29 7.35 -22.60
CA GLY A 321 -24.25 6.91 -24.00
C GLY A 321 -25.60 6.89 -24.73
N GLY A 322 -26.72 7.09 -24.01
CA GLY A 322 -28.06 6.96 -24.58
C GLY A 322 -28.46 5.51 -24.84
N MET A 323 -29.73 5.30 -25.19
CA MET A 323 -30.28 3.95 -25.35
C MET A 323 -29.72 3.28 -26.61
N VAL A 324 -28.99 2.16 -26.43
CA VAL A 324 -28.41 1.39 -27.53
C VAL A 324 -29.54 0.79 -28.39
N LYS A 325 -29.44 0.93 -29.72
CA LYS A 325 -30.42 0.33 -30.66
C LYS A 325 -30.41 -1.19 -30.54
N GLN A 326 -31.57 -1.81 -30.70
CA GLN A 326 -31.77 -3.26 -30.53
C GLN A 326 -30.77 -4.09 -31.36
N ASP A 327 -30.55 -3.74 -32.64
CA ASP A 327 -29.62 -4.45 -33.55
C ASP A 327 -28.15 -4.43 -33.09
N HIS A 328 -27.78 -3.48 -32.23
CA HIS A 328 -26.43 -3.38 -31.68
C HIS A 328 -26.34 -4.10 -30.32
N LYS A 329 -27.40 -4.15 -29.52
CA LYS A 329 -27.39 -4.76 -28.18
C LYS A 329 -26.88 -6.20 -28.18
N GLU A 330 -27.33 -7.02 -29.14
CA GLU A 330 -26.89 -8.41 -29.27
C GLU A 330 -25.37 -8.53 -29.32
N LYS A 331 -24.69 -7.61 -29.99
CA LYS A 331 -23.23 -7.64 -30.16
C LYS A 331 -22.50 -7.24 -28.89
N TYR A 332 -23.08 -6.35 -28.10
CA TYR A 332 -22.53 -5.99 -26.80
C TYR A 332 -22.64 -7.18 -25.83
N LEU A 333 -23.84 -7.77 -25.73
CA LEU A 333 -24.09 -8.95 -24.88
C LEU A 333 -23.22 -10.13 -25.29
N TRP A 334 -23.05 -10.36 -26.61
CA TRP A 334 -22.18 -11.42 -27.11
C TRP A 334 -20.72 -11.21 -26.74
N LEU A 335 -20.18 -9.99 -26.88
CA LEU A 335 -18.80 -9.69 -26.47
C LEU A 335 -18.58 -9.91 -24.97
N MET A 336 -19.56 -9.55 -24.15
CA MET A 336 -19.51 -9.78 -22.69
C MET A 336 -19.59 -11.26 -22.35
N ALA A 337 -20.47 -12.01 -23.00
CA ALA A 337 -20.57 -13.45 -22.86
C ALA A 337 -19.25 -14.12 -23.30
N TYR A 338 -18.68 -13.73 -24.44
CA TYR A 338 -17.42 -14.24 -24.95
C TYR A 338 -16.27 -13.98 -23.96
N ALA A 339 -16.15 -12.76 -23.45
CA ALA A 339 -15.11 -12.40 -22.49
C ALA A 339 -15.23 -13.16 -21.16
N ALA A 340 -16.46 -13.44 -20.71
CA ALA A 340 -16.74 -14.12 -19.45
C ALA A 340 -16.54 -15.64 -19.51
N SER A 341 -16.76 -16.28 -20.66
CA SER A 341 -16.92 -17.74 -20.77
C SER A 341 -15.87 -18.48 -21.60
N VAL A 342 -15.09 -17.78 -22.43
CA VAL A 342 -14.07 -18.46 -23.26
C VAL A 342 -12.86 -18.87 -22.44
N HIS A 343 -12.46 -20.14 -22.55
CA HIS A 343 -11.23 -20.65 -21.96
C HIS A 343 -10.15 -20.78 -23.03
N GLU A 344 -9.01 -20.14 -22.79
CA GLU A 344 -7.81 -20.24 -23.63
C GLU A 344 -6.85 -21.23 -22.97
N GLU A 345 -6.80 -22.47 -23.47
CA GLU A 345 -5.77 -23.43 -23.08
C GLU A 345 -4.59 -23.32 -24.06
N ASN A 346 -3.42 -22.90 -23.53
CA ASN A 346 -2.11 -22.87 -24.19
C ASN A 346 -2.16 -22.47 -25.68
N ASP A 347 -2.48 -21.20 -25.97
CA ASP A 347 -2.38 -20.50 -27.27
C ASP A 347 -3.01 -21.18 -28.53
N MET A 348 -3.60 -22.37 -28.42
CA MET A 348 -4.00 -23.20 -29.58
C MET A 348 -5.43 -23.72 -29.50
N ILE A 349 -6.06 -23.77 -28.33
CA ILE A 349 -7.42 -24.28 -28.16
C ILE A 349 -8.25 -23.27 -27.38
N THR A 350 -9.26 -22.69 -28.05
CA THR A 350 -10.28 -21.86 -27.42
C THR A 350 -11.54 -22.68 -27.21
N ASP A 351 -11.92 -22.95 -25.95
CA ASP A 351 -13.24 -23.50 -25.66
C ASP A 351 -14.28 -22.37 -25.67
N LYS A 352 -15.34 -22.55 -26.46
CA LYS A 352 -16.45 -21.61 -26.66
C LYS A 352 -17.80 -22.21 -26.23
N SER A 353 -17.79 -23.37 -25.57
CA SER A 353 -18.99 -24.13 -25.20
C SER A 353 -19.97 -23.32 -24.33
N GLU A 354 -19.46 -22.52 -23.40
CA GLU A 354 -20.26 -21.74 -22.44
C GLU A 354 -20.68 -20.36 -22.94
N VAL A 355 -20.24 -19.94 -24.14
CA VAL A 355 -20.56 -18.61 -24.69
C VAL A 355 -22.05 -18.44 -24.94
N GLN A 356 -22.67 -19.45 -25.56
CA GLN A 356 -24.08 -19.39 -25.92
C GLN A 356 -25.01 -19.40 -24.68
N PRO A 357 -24.84 -20.29 -23.69
CA PRO A 357 -25.58 -20.22 -22.43
C PRO A 357 -25.42 -18.88 -21.70
N THR A 358 -24.20 -18.35 -21.65
CA THR A 358 -23.92 -17.06 -20.98
C THR A 358 -24.61 -15.89 -21.70
N TYR A 359 -24.61 -15.91 -23.04
CA TYR A 359 -25.33 -14.93 -23.85
C TYR A 359 -26.84 -14.99 -23.62
N GLU A 360 -27.41 -16.19 -23.59
CA GLU A 360 -28.85 -16.39 -23.34
C GLU A 360 -29.27 -15.91 -21.95
N ALA A 361 -28.45 -16.15 -20.92
CA ALA A 361 -28.68 -15.64 -19.57
C ALA A 361 -28.68 -14.10 -19.54
N LEU A 362 -27.70 -13.47 -20.19
CA LEU A 362 -27.62 -12.01 -20.30
C LEU A 362 -28.77 -11.40 -21.11
N SER A 363 -29.16 -12.03 -22.22
CA SER A 363 -30.29 -11.58 -23.06
C SER A 363 -31.60 -11.69 -22.30
N THR A 364 -31.83 -12.80 -21.59
CA THR A 364 -33.04 -13.01 -20.78
C THR A 364 -33.14 -11.99 -19.64
N LEU A 365 -32.01 -11.67 -19.01
CA LEU A 365 -31.93 -10.63 -17.99
C LEU A 365 -32.27 -9.25 -18.58
N GLU A 366 -31.72 -8.88 -19.74
CA GLU A 366 -32.01 -7.61 -20.41
C GLU A 366 -33.48 -7.49 -20.79
N ASP A 367 -34.08 -8.53 -21.36
CA ASP A 367 -35.50 -8.57 -21.72
C ASP A 367 -36.43 -8.42 -20.50
N THR A 368 -35.96 -8.89 -19.34
CA THR A 368 -36.68 -8.80 -18.06
C THR A 368 -36.59 -7.39 -17.46
N LEU A 369 -35.41 -6.77 -17.51
CA LEU A 369 -35.13 -5.48 -16.87
C LEU A 369 -35.50 -4.27 -17.73
N SER A 370 -35.37 -4.36 -19.07
CA SER A 370 -35.64 -3.27 -20.01
C SER A 370 -37.06 -2.70 -19.91
N LYS A 371 -38.01 -3.52 -19.46
CA LYS A 371 -39.42 -3.16 -19.27
C LYS A 371 -39.71 -2.49 -17.91
N ARG A 372 -38.74 -2.44 -16.99
CA ARG A 372 -38.94 -2.09 -15.57
C ARG A 372 -37.88 -1.12 -15.05
N THR A 373 -37.74 0.02 -15.72
CA THR A 373 -36.70 1.01 -15.39
C THR A 373 -36.85 1.64 -14.00
N ALA A 374 -38.06 1.69 -13.42
CA ALA A 374 -38.30 2.22 -12.08
C ALA A 374 -38.25 1.16 -10.95
N GLY A 375 -37.87 -0.09 -11.25
CA GLY A 375 -37.82 -1.18 -10.27
C GLY A 375 -39.20 -1.62 -9.75
N THR A 376 -40.28 -1.36 -10.49
CA THR A 376 -41.65 -1.71 -10.08
C THR A 376 -41.99 -3.18 -10.34
N ASP A 377 -42.77 -3.77 -9.43
CA ASP A 377 -43.26 -5.16 -9.50
C ASP A 377 -42.15 -6.20 -9.74
N LEU A 378 -41.15 -6.24 -8.84
CA LEU A 378 -40.05 -7.22 -8.90
C LEU A 378 -40.44 -8.61 -8.39
N THR A 379 -41.43 -8.71 -7.51
CA THR A 379 -41.86 -10.00 -6.92
C THR A 379 -42.26 -11.05 -7.96
N PRO A 380 -43.07 -10.74 -9.01
CA PRO A 380 -43.47 -11.73 -10.00
C PRO A 380 -42.31 -12.26 -10.86
N ILE A 381 -41.23 -11.48 -11.02
CA ILE A 381 -40.07 -11.85 -11.84
C ILE A 381 -38.90 -12.37 -11.01
N LEU A 382 -39.05 -12.45 -9.68
CA LEU A 382 -38.00 -12.85 -8.76
C LEU A 382 -37.40 -14.21 -9.11
N ALA A 383 -38.23 -15.19 -9.48
CA ALA A 383 -37.75 -16.50 -9.90
C ALA A 383 -36.80 -16.44 -11.12
N ASN A 384 -37.13 -15.61 -12.11
CA ASN A 384 -36.29 -15.43 -13.30
C ASN A 384 -34.98 -14.73 -12.94
N LEU A 385 -35.02 -13.75 -12.03
CA LEU A 385 -33.82 -13.06 -11.55
C LEU A 385 -32.90 -14.02 -10.78
N LEU A 386 -33.46 -14.90 -9.93
CA LEU A 386 -32.69 -15.88 -9.17
C LEU A 386 -31.97 -16.92 -10.05
N ILE A 387 -32.56 -17.26 -11.20
CA ILE A 387 -31.93 -18.10 -12.23
C ILE A 387 -30.83 -17.30 -12.95
N ALA A 388 -31.11 -16.06 -13.36
CA ALA A 388 -30.14 -15.23 -14.08
C ALA A 388 -28.86 -14.98 -13.26
N ILE A 389 -28.98 -14.73 -11.95
CA ILE A 389 -27.82 -14.52 -11.07
C ILE A 389 -26.97 -15.77 -10.85
N GLU A 390 -27.35 -16.97 -11.34
CA GLU A 390 -26.43 -18.11 -11.32
C GLU A 390 -25.19 -17.86 -12.19
N THR A 391 -25.33 -17.04 -13.22
CA THR A 391 -24.22 -16.63 -14.07
C THR A 391 -23.51 -15.41 -13.48
N PRO A 392 -22.19 -15.45 -13.17
CA PRO A 392 -21.49 -14.35 -12.49
C PRO A 392 -21.57 -13.00 -13.21
N VAL A 393 -21.39 -12.98 -14.54
CA VAL A 393 -21.47 -11.74 -15.33
C VAL A 393 -22.87 -11.14 -15.34
N ALA A 394 -23.92 -11.98 -15.35
CA ALA A 394 -25.30 -11.53 -15.26
C ALA A 394 -25.63 -11.02 -13.86
N SER A 395 -25.06 -11.63 -12.82
CA SER A 395 -25.15 -11.13 -11.45
C SER A 395 -24.52 -9.74 -11.30
N MET A 396 -23.32 -9.51 -11.86
CA MET A 396 -22.72 -8.16 -11.88
C MET A 396 -23.56 -7.15 -12.67
N ALA A 397 -24.13 -7.55 -13.81
CA ALA A 397 -25.04 -6.69 -14.57
C ALA A 397 -26.26 -6.27 -13.76
N LEU A 398 -26.85 -7.22 -13.01
CA LEU A 398 -27.94 -6.93 -12.09
C LEU A 398 -27.51 -6.02 -10.94
N LEU A 399 -26.28 -6.16 -10.42
CA LEU A 399 -25.75 -5.27 -9.39
C LEU A 399 -25.76 -3.81 -9.85
N TYR A 400 -25.25 -3.53 -11.06
CA TYR A 400 -25.25 -2.18 -11.64
C TYR A 400 -26.67 -1.65 -11.86
N TRP A 401 -27.59 -2.49 -12.30
CA TRP A 401 -29.00 -2.10 -12.42
C TRP A 401 -29.62 -1.79 -11.04
N ILE A 402 -29.34 -2.58 -10.00
CA ILE A 402 -29.82 -2.32 -8.63
C ILE A 402 -29.24 -1.00 -8.09
N GLN A 403 -27.95 -0.74 -8.32
CA GLN A 403 -27.32 0.54 -7.99
C GLN A 403 -28.06 1.71 -8.63
N PHE A 404 -28.40 1.61 -9.91
CA PHE A 404 -29.19 2.62 -10.62
C PHE A 404 -30.58 2.78 -9.99
N VAL A 405 -31.31 1.69 -9.75
CA VAL A 405 -32.67 1.74 -9.18
C VAL A 405 -32.67 2.42 -7.82
N ILE A 406 -31.72 2.10 -6.94
CA ILE A 406 -31.70 2.65 -5.59
C ILE A 406 -31.18 4.09 -5.56
N LYS A 407 -30.17 4.44 -6.37
CA LYS A 407 -29.52 5.76 -6.33
C LYS A 407 -30.20 6.82 -7.19
N GLU A 408 -30.67 6.45 -8.37
CA GLU A 408 -31.10 7.41 -9.38
C GLU A 408 -32.61 7.48 -9.57
N THR A 409 -33.35 6.57 -8.95
CA THR A 409 -34.82 6.58 -8.97
C THR A 409 -35.38 6.81 -7.57
N SER A 410 -36.62 7.28 -7.47
CA SER A 410 -37.34 7.45 -6.20
C SER A 410 -37.83 6.12 -5.60
N TYR A 411 -37.20 4.99 -5.94
CA TYR A 411 -37.63 3.65 -5.52
C TYR A 411 -37.71 3.53 -4.00
N ILE A 412 -36.65 3.95 -3.28
CA ILE A 412 -36.63 3.88 -1.82
C ILE A 412 -37.69 4.80 -1.22
N GLU A 413 -37.83 6.02 -1.72
CA GLU A 413 -38.84 6.99 -1.24
C GLU A 413 -40.27 6.48 -1.44
N THR A 414 -40.51 5.71 -2.52
CA THR A 414 -41.85 5.26 -2.91
C THR A 414 -42.24 3.92 -2.28
N TYR A 415 -41.29 2.98 -2.20
CA TYR A 415 -41.57 1.57 -1.89
C TYR A 415 -40.98 1.08 -0.57
N PHE A 416 -40.06 1.81 0.07
CA PHE A 416 -39.50 1.36 1.34
C PHE A 416 -40.57 1.38 2.44
N ARG A 417 -40.75 0.23 3.10
CA ARG A 417 -41.66 0.06 4.25
C ARG A 417 -40.85 -0.42 5.44
N SER A 418 -41.08 0.16 6.62
CA SER A 418 -40.31 -0.16 7.84
C SER A 418 -40.42 -1.62 8.30
N HIS A 419 -41.38 -2.39 7.78
CA HIS A 419 -41.66 -3.77 8.19
C HIS A 419 -41.18 -4.81 7.18
N GLU A 420 -40.75 -4.39 6.00
CA GLU A 420 -40.41 -5.30 4.91
C GLU A 420 -39.08 -4.91 4.28
N VAL A 421 -38.31 -5.93 3.92
CA VAL A 421 -37.08 -5.72 3.17
C VAL A 421 -37.41 -5.54 1.69
N PRO A 422 -36.94 -4.46 1.05
CA PRO A 422 -37.05 -4.31 -0.41
C PRO A 422 -36.35 -5.45 -1.16
N VAL A 423 -37.03 -5.98 -2.18
CA VAL A 423 -36.51 -7.07 -3.04
C VAL A 423 -35.10 -6.81 -3.59
N PRO A 424 -34.73 -5.60 -4.03
CA PRO A 424 -33.35 -5.34 -4.49
C PRO A 424 -32.29 -5.60 -3.44
N LEU A 425 -32.57 -5.36 -2.15
CA LEU A 425 -31.62 -5.64 -1.08
C LEU A 425 -31.50 -7.15 -0.80
N LEU A 426 -32.58 -7.92 -0.91
CA LEU A 426 -32.53 -9.39 -0.82
C LEU A 426 -31.75 -10.01 -1.98
N LEU A 427 -31.92 -9.47 -3.19
CA LEU A 427 -31.16 -9.91 -4.36
C LEU A 427 -29.65 -9.70 -4.13
N ILE A 428 -29.24 -8.58 -3.54
CA ILE A 428 -27.84 -8.33 -3.19
C ILE A 428 -27.29 -9.39 -2.21
N GLU A 429 -28.09 -9.81 -1.21
CA GLU A 429 -27.69 -10.88 -0.27
C GLU A 429 -27.46 -12.20 -1.02
N GLU A 430 -28.42 -12.61 -1.87
CA GLU A 430 -28.31 -13.82 -2.68
C GLU A 430 -27.11 -13.79 -3.63
N MET A 431 -26.81 -12.63 -4.21
CA MET A 431 -25.65 -12.45 -5.09
C MET A 431 -24.33 -12.61 -4.32
N ALA A 432 -24.23 -12.02 -3.12
CA ALA A 432 -23.06 -12.18 -2.26
C ALA A 432 -22.87 -13.61 -1.76
N TYR A 433 -23.96 -14.34 -1.52
CA TYR A 433 -23.94 -15.75 -1.14
C TYR A 433 -23.48 -16.65 -2.30
N LYS A 434 -24.03 -16.46 -3.50
CA LYS A 434 -23.69 -17.28 -4.68
C LYS A 434 -22.28 -16.99 -5.20
N HIS A 435 -21.80 -15.75 -5.09
CA HIS A 435 -20.54 -15.30 -5.70
C HIS A 435 -19.61 -14.66 -4.66
N PRO A 436 -18.73 -15.45 -4.00
CA PRO A 436 -17.79 -14.92 -3.01
C PRO A 436 -16.90 -13.79 -3.54
N LEU A 437 -16.46 -13.87 -4.80
CA LEU A 437 -15.62 -12.84 -5.44
C LEU A 437 -16.36 -11.53 -5.72
N GLN A 438 -17.69 -11.49 -5.61
CA GLN A 438 -18.50 -10.27 -5.76
C GLN A 438 -18.76 -9.57 -4.43
N GLN A 439 -18.42 -10.18 -3.30
CA GLN A 439 -18.66 -9.63 -1.97
C GLN A 439 -18.05 -8.23 -1.79
N ALA A 440 -16.87 -7.98 -2.37
CA ALA A 440 -16.24 -6.67 -2.35
C ALA A 440 -17.06 -5.60 -3.11
N ALA A 441 -17.57 -5.93 -4.30
CA ALA A 441 -18.42 -5.03 -5.08
C ALA A 441 -19.79 -4.80 -4.41
N VAL A 442 -20.36 -5.85 -3.81
CA VAL A 442 -21.58 -5.76 -3.00
C VAL A 442 -21.34 -4.87 -1.78
N PHE A 443 -20.24 -5.05 -1.07
CA PHE A 443 -19.90 -4.24 0.09
C PHE A 443 -19.77 -2.75 -0.28
N ALA A 444 -19.04 -2.43 -1.34
CA ALA A 444 -18.93 -1.07 -1.86
C ALA A 444 -20.32 -0.48 -2.19
N THR A 445 -21.20 -1.29 -2.78
CA THR A 445 -22.59 -0.90 -3.08
C THR A 445 -23.39 -0.58 -1.81
N LEU A 446 -23.26 -1.41 -0.77
CA LEU A 446 -23.93 -1.20 0.51
C LEU A 446 -23.39 0.05 1.24
N VAL A 447 -22.08 0.30 1.18
CA VAL A 447 -21.46 1.52 1.71
C VAL A 447 -22.07 2.74 1.03
N ASP A 448 -22.11 2.73 -0.31
CA ASP A 448 -22.72 3.81 -1.08
C ASP A 448 -24.19 4.05 -0.72
N PHE A 449 -24.97 2.98 -0.53
CA PHE A 449 -26.37 3.08 -0.12
C PHE A 449 -26.55 3.61 1.30
N PHE A 450 -25.63 3.28 2.20
CA PHE A 450 -25.63 3.75 3.58
C PHE A 450 -25.31 5.25 3.68
N GLU A 451 -24.37 5.71 2.86
CA GLU A 451 -23.90 7.10 2.82
C GLU A 451 -24.75 8.02 1.91
N ALA A 452 -25.65 7.45 1.11
CA ALA A 452 -26.51 8.20 0.19
C ALA A 452 -27.37 9.26 0.92
N PRO A 453 -27.38 10.51 0.44
CA PRO A 453 -28.25 11.56 0.97
C PRO A 453 -29.68 11.39 0.43
N LEU A 454 -30.51 10.62 1.12
CA LEU A 454 -31.91 10.40 0.76
C LEU A 454 -32.84 11.39 1.49
N GLU A 455 -33.87 11.90 0.83
CA GLU A 455 -34.89 12.79 1.40
C GLU A 455 -35.97 12.01 2.15
N LEU A 456 -35.59 11.25 3.17
CA LEU A 456 -36.49 10.44 3.99
C LEU A 456 -36.75 11.07 5.36
N ASN A 457 -37.91 10.78 5.93
CA ASN A 457 -38.20 11.10 7.34
C ASN A 457 -37.12 10.46 8.25
N PRO A 458 -36.65 11.14 9.33
CA PRO A 458 -35.54 10.64 10.15
C PRO A 458 -35.75 9.22 10.71
N GLU A 459 -36.98 8.85 11.09
CA GLU A 459 -37.32 7.52 11.59
C GLU A 459 -37.21 6.44 10.49
N ILE A 460 -37.66 6.76 9.27
CA ILE A 460 -37.57 5.88 8.11
C ILE A 460 -36.10 5.74 7.69
N MET A 461 -35.36 6.85 7.67
CA MET A 461 -33.93 6.90 7.38
C MET A 461 -33.13 6.02 8.36
N MET A 462 -33.46 6.06 9.65
CA MET A 462 -32.85 5.21 10.67
C MET A 462 -33.14 3.73 10.41
N THR A 463 -34.40 3.39 10.09
CA THR A 463 -34.80 2.01 9.77
C THR A 463 -34.11 1.50 8.50
N TYR A 464 -34.01 2.34 7.47
CA TYR A 464 -33.28 2.04 6.25
C TYR A 464 -31.79 1.80 6.52
N ARG A 465 -31.12 2.67 7.29
CA ARG A 465 -29.70 2.48 7.65
C ARG A 465 -29.46 1.20 8.45
N LYS A 466 -30.34 0.87 9.40
CA LYS A 466 -30.30 -0.43 10.11
C LYS A 466 -30.45 -1.59 9.13
N SER A 467 -31.39 -1.45 8.19
CA SER A 467 -31.60 -2.44 7.14
C SER A 467 -30.34 -2.67 6.32
N ILE A 468 -29.63 -1.61 5.89
CA ILE A 468 -28.35 -1.74 5.17
C ILE A 468 -27.25 -2.35 6.04
N LEU A 469 -27.17 -1.95 7.31
CA LEU A 469 -26.22 -2.55 8.27
C LEU A 469 -26.45 -4.06 8.44
N ASP A 470 -27.70 -4.52 8.48
CA ASP A 470 -28.00 -5.96 8.57
C ASP A 470 -27.44 -6.74 7.36
N ARG A 471 -27.35 -6.13 6.16
CA ARG A 471 -26.74 -6.74 4.95
C ARG A 471 -25.22 -6.72 5.04
N MET A 472 -24.64 -5.66 5.60
CA MET A 472 -23.20 -5.64 5.89
C MET A 472 -22.84 -6.72 6.93
N ILE A 473 -23.69 -6.94 7.93
CA ILE A 473 -23.55 -8.02 8.91
C ILE A 473 -23.73 -9.39 8.23
N TYR A 474 -24.66 -9.52 7.27
CA TYR A 474 -24.80 -10.73 6.47
C TYR A 474 -23.52 -11.05 5.68
N LEU A 475 -22.84 -10.05 5.09
CA LEU A 475 -21.53 -10.26 4.47
C LEU A 475 -20.49 -10.82 5.47
N MET A 476 -20.52 -10.39 6.73
CA MET A 476 -19.65 -10.98 7.77
C MET A 476 -19.98 -12.46 8.02
N GLN A 477 -21.25 -12.87 7.94
CA GLN A 477 -21.65 -14.29 8.00
C GLN A 477 -21.14 -15.10 6.81
N LEU A 478 -20.88 -14.45 5.68
CA LEU A 478 -20.27 -15.04 4.49
C LEU A 478 -18.73 -15.00 4.50
N ASN A 479 -18.12 -14.76 5.67
CA ASN A 479 -16.68 -14.61 5.91
C ASN A 479 -16.02 -13.32 5.38
N TYR A 480 -16.81 -12.32 4.96
CA TYR A 480 -16.31 -11.00 4.57
C TYR A 480 -16.25 -10.04 5.77
N VAL A 481 -15.53 -10.45 6.82
CA VAL A 481 -15.60 -9.81 8.16
C VAL A 481 -14.78 -8.53 8.25
N MET A 482 -13.49 -8.59 7.88
CA MET A 482 -12.53 -7.52 8.16
C MET A 482 -12.85 -6.20 7.43
N PRO A 483 -13.15 -6.20 6.11
CA PRO A 483 -13.47 -4.94 5.42
C PRO A 483 -14.72 -4.24 5.98
N VAL A 484 -15.71 -5.02 6.43
CA VAL A 484 -16.90 -4.48 7.09
C VAL A 484 -16.53 -3.85 8.42
N LEU A 485 -15.72 -4.54 9.24
CA LEU A 485 -15.29 -4.06 10.55
C LEU A 485 -14.48 -2.76 10.43
N ASP A 486 -13.52 -2.70 9.51
CA ASP A 486 -12.65 -1.54 9.29
C ASP A 486 -13.45 -0.31 8.87
N TYR A 487 -14.41 -0.47 7.96
CA TYR A 487 -15.32 0.61 7.54
C TYR A 487 -16.16 1.13 8.70
N ILE A 488 -16.80 0.23 9.47
CA ILE A 488 -17.66 0.63 10.59
C ILE A 488 -16.83 1.32 11.66
N GLN A 489 -15.62 0.83 11.98
CA GLN A 489 -14.72 1.47 12.94
C GLN A 489 -14.32 2.88 12.49
N LEU A 490 -13.95 3.05 11.22
CA LEU A 490 -13.59 4.36 10.66
C LEU A 490 -14.76 5.35 10.71
N ARG A 491 -15.99 4.85 10.52
CA ARG A 491 -17.22 5.66 10.53
C ARG A 491 -17.89 5.79 11.89
N ALA A 492 -17.52 4.98 12.89
CA ALA A 492 -18.20 4.89 14.19
C ALA A 492 -18.38 6.25 14.88
N ARG A 493 -17.37 7.12 14.81
CA ARG A 493 -17.40 8.48 15.38
C ARG A 493 -18.40 9.43 14.73
N LYS A 494 -18.71 9.21 13.44
CA LYS A 494 -19.68 10.02 12.67
C LYS A 494 -21.05 9.35 12.61
N MET A 495 -21.13 8.08 12.97
CA MET A 495 -22.34 7.29 12.96
C MET A 495 -23.16 7.53 14.24
N ASP A 496 -24.49 7.45 14.11
CA ASP A 496 -25.38 7.55 15.26
C ASP A 496 -25.14 6.41 16.26
N GLN A 497 -25.13 6.71 17.56
CA GLN A 497 -24.86 5.72 18.60
C GLN A 497 -25.84 4.53 18.58
N SER A 498 -27.07 4.74 18.12
CA SER A 498 -28.06 3.65 17.98
C SER A 498 -27.74 2.68 16.85
N LEU A 499 -27.09 3.15 15.77
CA LEU A 499 -26.60 2.31 14.67
C LEU A 499 -25.36 1.52 15.11
N SER A 500 -24.42 2.16 15.81
CA SER A 500 -23.24 1.50 16.38
C SER A 500 -23.65 0.41 17.38
N MET A 501 -24.62 0.71 18.25
CA MET A 501 -25.16 -0.28 19.20
C MET A 501 -25.84 -1.44 18.47
N HIS A 502 -26.68 -1.16 17.45
CA HIS A 502 -27.33 -2.20 16.65
C HIS A 502 -26.31 -3.13 16.01
N PHE A 503 -25.26 -2.57 15.40
CA PHE A 503 -24.17 -3.35 14.81
C PHE A 503 -23.46 -4.23 15.84
N VAL A 504 -22.99 -3.64 16.95
CA VAL A 504 -22.29 -4.38 18.01
C VAL A 504 -23.14 -5.51 18.56
N LYS A 505 -24.42 -5.24 18.86
CA LYS A 505 -25.34 -6.25 19.38
C LYS A 505 -25.49 -7.42 18.41
N ARG A 506 -25.82 -7.13 17.15
CA ARG A 506 -26.08 -8.15 16.12
C ARG A 506 -24.84 -8.99 15.82
N VAL A 507 -23.66 -8.36 15.77
CA VAL A 507 -22.39 -9.07 15.55
C VAL A 507 -22.08 -9.99 16.73
N LEU A 508 -22.17 -9.51 17.98
CA LEU A 508 -21.87 -10.33 19.16
C LEU A 508 -22.89 -11.45 19.39
N GLU A 509 -24.13 -11.29 18.93
CA GLU A 509 -25.14 -12.36 18.95
C GLU A 509 -24.80 -13.53 18.02
N MET A 510 -24.10 -13.27 16.90
CA MET A 510 -23.83 -14.29 15.87
C MET A 510 -22.44 -14.92 15.94
N VAL A 511 -21.49 -14.35 16.71
CA VAL A 511 -20.11 -14.85 16.78
C VAL A 511 -19.85 -15.67 18.05
N ARG A 512 -18.89 -16.60 17.95
CA ARG A 512 -18.34 -17.39 19.06
C ARG A 512 -16.84 -17.56 18.89
N GLY A 513 -16.11 -17.74 20.00
CA GLY A 513 -14.67 -17.96 19.98
C GLY A 513 -14.24 -19.27 19.29
N PRO A 514 -12.95 -19.42 18.94
CA PRO A 514 -11.84 -18.46 19.19
C PRO A 514 -11.91 -17.21 18.29
N TYR A 515 -11.51 -16.06 18.81
CA TYR A 515 -11.53 -14.79 18.07
C TYR A 515 -10.15 -14.45 17.54
N SER A 516 -10.08 -13.90 16.33
CA SER A 516 -8.82 -13.34 15.82
C SER A 516 -8.49 -12.04 16.55
N ARG A 517 -7.20 -11.77 16.70
CA ARG A 517 -6.69 -10.52 17.29
C ARG A 517 -7.27 -9.27 16.64
N LYS A 518 -7.25 -9.20 15.31
CA LYS A 518 -7.79 -8.04 14.56
C LYS A 518 -9.28 -7.82 14.86
N PHE A 519 -10.06 -8.90 14.99
CA PHE A 519 -11.47 -8.80 15.36
C PHE A 519 -11.67 -8.27 16.78
N ILE A 520 -10.88 -8.76 17.75
CA ILE A 520 -10.91 -8.28 19.14
C ILE A 520 -10.58 -6.79 19.20
N GLU A 521 -9.52 -6.35 18.52
CA GLU A 521 -9.10 -4.95 18.46
C GLU A 521 -10.20 -4.06 17.87
N GLY A 522 -10.75 -4.42 16.70
CA GLY A 522 -11.79 -3.63 16.03
C GLY A 522 -13.10 -3.56 16.85
N MET A 523 -13.58 -4.70 17.37
CA MET A 523 -14.77 -4.73 18.23
C MET A 523 -14.54 -4.03 19.57
N GLY A 524 -13.33 -4.12 20.13
CA GLY A 524 -12.94 -3.47 21.37
C GLY A 524 -13.00 -1.95 21.24
N HIS A 525 -12.45 -1.38 20.18
CA HIS A 525 -12.52 0.06 19.93
C HIS A 525 -13.97 0.55 19.76
N MET A 526 -14.79 -0.17 18.99
CA MET A 526 -16.20 0.22 18.82
C MET A 526 -16.98 0.16 20.13
N THR A 527 -16.83 -0.92 20.91
CA THR A 527 -17.51 -1.05 22.21
C THR A 527 -17.07 0.05 23.18
N GLN A 528 -15.79 0.43 23.18
CA GLN A 528 -15.23 1.51 23.99
C GLN A 528 -15.87 2.88 23.71
N GLU A 529 -16.18 3.18 22.45
CA GLU A 529 -16.80 4.46 22.06
C GLU A 529 -18.27 4.57 22.55
N ILE A 530 -18.98 3.45 22.69
CA ILE A 530 -20.41 3.43 23.06
C ILE A 530 -20.72 2.82 24.44
N VAL A 531 -19.73 2.63 25.32
CA VAL A 531 -19.88 1.98 26.64
C VAL A 531 -21.05 2.56 27.46
N GLU A 532 -21.21 3.88 27.49
CA GLU A 532 -22.28 4.53 28.27
C GLU A 532 -23.68 4.22 27.74
N VAL A 533 -23.80 3.95 26.44
CA VAL A 533 -25.04 3.52 25.79
C VAL A 533 -25.28 2.04 26.07
N ILE A 534 -24.24 1.21 25.98
CA ILE A 534 -24.31 -0.23 26.28
C ILE A 534 -24.90 -0.45 27.68
N LYS A 535 -24.40 0.27 28.71
CA LYS A 535 -24.91 0.22 30.10
C LYS A 535 -26.42 0.44 30.27
N LYS A 536 -27.06 1.09 29.30
CA LYS A 536 -28.48 1.50 29.35
C LYS A 536 -29.37 0.62 28.47
N THR A 537 -28.80 -0.37 27.78
CA THR A 537 -29.49 -1.20 26.80
C THR A 537 -29.40 -2.69 27.15
N ASP A 538 -30.21 -3.50 26.49
CA ASP A 538 -30.21 -4.97 26.63
C ASP A 538 -28.97 -5.64 26.01
N ALA A 539 -28.08 -4.86 25.39
CA ALA A 539 -26.80 -5.33 24.86
C ALA A 539 -25.72 -5.53 25.95
N GLU A 540 -25.86 -4.92 27.14
CA GLU A 540 -24.90 -5.07 28.25
C GLU A 540 -24.52 -6.53 28.57
N PRO A 541 -25.47 -7.46 28.79
CA PRO A 541 -25.13 -8.85 29.10
C PRO A 541 -24.38 -9.56 27.98
N ILE A 542 -24.69 -9.24 26.71
CA ILE A 542 -24.06 -9.84 25.53
C ILE A 542 -22.60 -9.39 25.43
N VAL A 543 -22.35 -8.10 25.63
CA VAL A 543 -20.99 -7.52 25.62
C VAL A 543 -20.16 -8.07 26.77
N ARG A 544 -20.73 -8.19 27.99
CA ARG A 544 -20.01 -8.78 29.14
C ARG A 544 -19.60 -10.24 28.87
N ALA A 545 -20.52 -11.05 28.36
CA ALA A 545 -20.23 -12.45 28.03
C ALA A 545 -19.08 -12.56 27.01
N TRP A 546 -19.10 -11.73 25.97
CA TRP A 546 -18.02 -11.67 24.98
C TRP A 546 -16.67 -11.27 25.60
N ILE A 547 -16.64 -10.24 26.45
CA ILE A 547 -15.43 -9.80 27.14
C ILE A 547 -14.84 -10.93 27.99
N ASP A 548 -15.68 -11.66 28.72
CA ASP A 548 -15.24 -12.78 29.54
C ASP A 548 -14.71 -13.95 28.69
N GLU A 549 -15.32 -14.23 27.54
CA GLU A 549 -14.81 -15.20 26.56
C GLU A 549 -13.44 -14.78 25.99
N VAL A 550 -13.25 -13.50 25.66
CA VAL A 550 -11.96 -12.98 25.15
C VAL A 550 -10.87 -13.07 26.21
N VAL A 551 -11.16 -12.70 27.46
CA VAL A 551 -10.20 -12.76 28.56
C VAL A 551 -9.84 -14.21 28.92
N ALA A 552 -10.75 -15.16 28.70
CA ALA A 552 -10.52 -16.57 28.93
C ALA A 552 -9.79 -17.30 27.78
N GLN A 553 -9.61 -16.66 26.61
CA GLN A 553 -8.89 -17.27 25.49
C GLN A 553 -7.39 -17.38 25.80
N PRO A 554 -6.75 -18.55 25.58
CA PRO A 554 -5.31 -18.70 25.75
C PRO A 554 -4.58 -17.81 24.74
N SER A 555 -3.49 -17.15 25.16
CA SER A 555 -2.71 -16.29 24.28
C SER A 555 -2.07 -17.10 23.15
N ASP A 556 -2.05 -16.54 21.94
CA ASP A 556 -1.56 -17.16 20.69
C ASP A 556 -0.14 -17.78 20.78
N THR A 557 0.61 -17.51 21.84
CA THR A 557 1.90 -18.12 22.18
C THR A 557 1.86 -19.64 22.35
N GLU A 558 0.71 -20.28 22.62
CA GLU A 558 0.63 -21.73 22.84
C GLU A 558 0.18 -22.55 21.61
N MET A 559 -0.39 -21.93 20.57
CA MET A 559 -0.98 -22.66 19.43
C MET A 559 -0.07 -22.83 18.21
N GLN A 560 1.16 -22.30 18.23
CA GLN A 560 2.14 -22.43 17.14
C GLN A 560 3.41 -23.21 17.53
N ALA A 561 3.30 -24.27 18.34
CA ALA A 561 4.37 -25.26 18.47
C ALA A 561 4.14 -26.42 17.48
N PRO A 562 4.82 -26.48 16.32
CA PRO A 562 4.86 -27.72 15.55
C PRO A 562 5.59 -28.80 16.36
N PRO A 563 5.26 -30.10 16.21
CA PRO A 563 5.97 -31.16 16.91
C PRO A 563 7.42 -31.17 16.43
N THR A 564 8.33 -30.76 17.31
CA THR A 564 9.77 -30.77 17.08
C THR A 564 10.25 -32.22 16.99
N SER A 565 10.71 -32.60 15.80
CA SER A 565 11.71 -33.66 15.68
C SER A 565 13.08 -33.02 15.90
N SER A 566 13.88 -33.68 16.72
CA SER A 566 15.18 -33.27 17.24
C SER A 566 16.25 -33.07 16.16
N SER A 567 16.96 -31.94 16.16
CA SER A 567 18.39 -31.86 16.55
C SER A 567 19.06 -30.51 16.25
N SER A 568 19.72 -30.00 17.31
CA SER A 568 20.92 -29.15 17.39
C SER A 568 21.07 -27.84 16.60
N ALA A 569 20.95 -26.75 17.37
CA ALA A 569 21.95 -25.69 17.60
C ALA A 569 22.36 -24.74 16.45
N ALA A 570 21.98 -23.47 16.57
CA ALA A 570 22.90 -22.38 16.92
C ALA A 570 22.11 -21.12 17.33
N SER A 571 22.37 -20.64 18.54
CA SER A 571 21.83 -19.44 19.16
C SER A 571 22.40 -18.17 18.54
N TYR A 572 21.53 -17.26 18.10
CA TYR A 572 21.81 -15.83 18.05
C TYR A 572 20.60 -15.08 18.64
N GLU A 573 20.77 -14.59 19.86
CA GLU A 573 19.90 -13.59 20.46
C GLU A 573 20.15 -12.24 19.76
N SER A 574 19.11 -11.71 19.13
CA SER A 574 18.98 -10.27 18.87
C SER A 574 17.56 -9.86 19.26
N GLY A 575 17.39 -9.53 20.53
CA GLY A 575 16.21 -8.83 21.01
C GLY A 575 16.39 -7.33 20.80
N ALA A 576 15.43 -6.71 20.12
CA ALA A 576 14.84 -5.40 20.43
C ALA A 576 14.07 -4.89 19.20
N GLY A 577 12.78 -4.59 19.41
CA GLY A 577 11.96 -3.83 18.47
C GLY A 577 10.99 -4.66 17.65
N LEU A 578 9.83 -4.99 18.25
CA LEU A 578 8.50 -5.15 17.63
C LEU A 578 7.57 -5.88 18.62
N SER A 579 7.33 -5.29 19.79
CA SER A 579 6.35 -5.80 20.78
C SER A 579 5.23 -4.82 21.11
N SER A 580 5.11 -3.70 20.40
CA SER A 580 4.12 -2.66 20.73
C SER A 580 2.70 -2.96 20.27
N SER A 581 2.49 -3.90 19.35
CA SER A 581 1.14 -4.27 18.93
C SER A 581 0.49 -5.29 19.86
N ALA A 582 1.28 -6.11 20.57
CA ALA A 582 0.82 -7.27 21.33
C ALA A 582 -0.19 -6.95 22.45
N ASP A 583 -0.12 -5.74 23.03
CA ASP A 583 -0.90 -5.34 24.20
C ASP A 583 -2.13 -4.46 23.89
N SER A 584 -2.31 -3.94 22.67
CA SER A 584 -3.31 -2.88 22.41
C SER A 584 -4.77 -3.37 22.47
N GLY A 585 -5.08 -4.53 21.89
CA GLY A 585 -6.44 -5.08 21.88
C GLY A 585 -6.92 -5.53 23.25
N LEU A 586 -6.12 -6.34 23.95
CA LEU A 586 -6.44 -6.82 25.29
C LEU A 586 -6.53 -5.68 26.31
N SER A 587 -5.65 -4.68 26.25
CA SER A 587 -5.75 -3.50 27.11
C SER A 587 -7.03 -2.69 26.84
N THR A 588 -7.43 -2.57 25.57
CA THR A 588 -8.71 -1.93 25.20
C THR A 588 -9.91 -2.66 25.79
N ILE A 589 -9.95 -3.99 25.69
CA ILE A 589 -11.02 -4.82 26.26
C ILE A 589 -11.06 -4.74 27.79
N GLN A 590 -9.90 -4.74 28.45
CA GLN A 590 -9.80 -4.56 29.90
C GLN A 590 -10.30 -3.18 30.34
N GLU A 591 -10.01 -2.13 29.57
CA GLU A 591 -10.54 -0.79 29.82
C GLU A 591 -12.07 -0.73 29.65
N VAL A 592 -12.62 -1.40 28.63
CA VAL A 592 -14.08 -1.53 28.45
C VAL A 592 -14.71 -2.24 29.65
N LYS A 593 -14.11 -3.36 30.11
CA LYS A 593 -14.57 -4.09 31.31
C LYS A 593 -14.58 -3.18 32.54
N ARG A 594 -13.46 -2.49 32.79
CA ARG A 594 -13.31 -1.54 33.90
C ARG A 594 -14.40 -0.47 33.86
N ARG A 595 -14.65 0.13 32.70
CA ARG A 595 -15.70 1.14 32.54
C ARG A 595 -17.09 0.58 32.71
N LEU A 596 -17.38 -0.65 32.27
CA LEU A 596 -18.67 -1.30 32.51
C LEU A 596 -18.92 -1.58 34.00
N ASP A 597 -17.87 -1.81 34.79
CA ASP A 597 -17.95 -2.06 36.24
C ASP A 597 -18.06 -0.78 37.09
N GLU A 598 -17.80 0.40 36.51
CA GLU A 598 -17.98 1.68 37.20
C GLU A 598 -19.46 1.92 37.56
N PRO A 599 -19.77 2.31 38.81
CA PRO A 599 -21.14 2.53 39.28
C PRO A 599 -21.83 3.59 38.42
N ARG A 600 -23.09 3.32 38.07
CA ARG A 600 -23.93 4.24 37.28
C ARG A 600 -24.01 5.59 38.02
N ARG A 601 -23.44 6.64 37.43
CA ARG A 601 -23.60 8.02 37.91
C ARG A 601 -24.98 8.56 37.60
#